data_AF-A0A969G4T9-F1
#
_entry.id   AF-A0A969G4T9-F1
#
_cell.length_a   1.000
_cell.length_b   1.000
_cell.length_c   1.000
_cell.angle_alpha   90.00
_cell.angle_beta   90.00
_cell.angle_gamma   90.00
#
_symmetry.space_group_name_H-M   'P 1'
#
loop_
_entity.id
_entity.type
_entity.pdbx_description
1 polymer ?
#
loop_
_entity_poly.entity_id
_entity_poly.type
_entity_poly.pdbx_seq_one_letter_code
_entity_poly.pdbx_strand_id
1 'polypeptide(L)'
;MMQNLIDRLGEFNPQLFREIKGRIIRRNIFLTIAGSIIFQFLILIVRNGQLPRPYEEMAEYSYPIYSGYCLGGNEQAYSRSNVCDVLQNDWHINWQLFHLDSFVTLAIASYFILLVAGTYLLIADLAKEERRHTLDFLRLTPQSAWSIMTGKLLGVPSLVYLFIALTIPYQLFSAIGASINPLMLMGYGLLVAASAMFFFTAGMFLALIVPSSVGFKPWLGSGTVLFFLWVSTAMIHNNYGDLSPIPPWIGYFI
;
A
#
# COMPACT_ATOMS: atom_id res chain seq x y z
N MET A 1 -14.67 -15.31 26.62
CA MET A 1 -13.34 -15.24 25.98
C MET A 1 -12.98 -13.85 25.46
N MET A 2 -13.90 -13.10 24.82
CA MET A 2 -13.58 -11.76 24.28
C MET A 2 -13.31 -10.69 25.35
N GLN A 3 -13.99 -10.75 26.52
CA GLN A 3 -13.74 -9.85 27.65
C GLN A 3 -12.31 -9.99 28.19
N ASN A 4 -11.85 -11.23 28.44
CA ASN A 4 -10.46 -11.50 28.86
C ASN A 4 -9.38 -10.96 27.89
N LEU A 5 -9.65 -10.90 26.59
CA LEU A 5 -8.71 -10.34 25.60
C LEU A 5 -8.66 -8.81 25.66
N ILE A 6 -9.81 -8.17 25.86
CA ILE A 6 -9.92 -6.71 25.99
C ILE A 6 -9.27 -6.26 27.31
N ASP A 7 -9.53 -6.97 28.41
CA ASP A 7 -8.95 -6.68 29.72
C ASP A 7 -7.42 -6.84 29.69
N ARG A 8 -6.93 -7.93 29.08
CA ARG A 8 -5.50 -8.20 28.93
C ARG A 8 -4.78 -7.20 28.01
N LEU A 9 -5.44 -6.70 26.96
CA LEU A 9 -4.90 -5.64 26.10
C LEU A 9 -4.87 -4.29 26.84
N GLY A 10 -5.88 -3.99 27.65
CA GLY A 10 -5.94 -2.80 28.49
C GLY A 10 -4.84 -2.79 29.56
N GLU A 11 -4.54 -3.94 30.15
CA GLU A 11 -3.44 -4.13 31.11
C GLU A 11 -2.06 -4.06 30.44
N PHE A 12 -1.90 -4.59 29.22
CA PHE A 12 -0.62 -4.61 28.52
C PHE A 12 -0.14 -3.23 28.08
N ASN A 13 -1.01 -2.43 27.47
CA ASN A 13 -0.70 -1.04 27.13
C ASN A 13 -1.97 -0.18 27.18
N PRO A 14 -2.21 0.52 28.31
CA PRO A 14 -3.43 1.33 28.48
C PRO A 14 -3.49 2.51 27.50
N GLN A 15 -2.32 3.03 27.09
CA GLN A 15 -2.24 4.09 26.08
C GLN A 15 -2.70 3.59 24.72
N LEU A 16 -2.25 2.40 24.31
CA LEU A 16 -2.70 1.75 23.07
C LEU A 16 -4.22 1.56 23.07
N PHE A 17 -4.76 1.02 24.15
CA PHE A 17 -6.20 0.79 24.29
C PHE A 17 -7.01 2.09 24.15
N ARG A 18 -6.52 3.18 24.76
CA ARG A 18 -7.12 4.51 24.65
C ARG A 18 -7.18 5.00 23.20
N GLU A 19 -6.06 4.90 22.48
CA GLU A 19 -5.97 5.35 21.08
C GLU A 19 -6.86 4.51 20.14
N ILE A 20 -6.84 3.18 20.30
CA ILE A 20 -7.66 2.25 19.51
C ILE A 20 -9.15 2.54 19.74
N LYS A 21 -9.58 2.61 21.02
CA LYS A 21 -10.99 2.86 21.37
C LYS A 21 -11.49 4.21 20.86
N GLY A 22 -10.63 5.23 20.86
CA GLY A 22 -10.97 6.56 20.35
C GLY A 22 -11.13 6.64 18.83
N ARG A 23 -10.52 5.72 18.07
CA ARG A 23 -10.50 5.75 16.59
C ARG A 23 -11.37 4.70 15.94
N ILE A 24 -11.46 3.52 16.55
CA ILE A 24 -12.30 2.38 16.10
C ILE A 24 -13.75 2.64 16.55
N ILE A 25 -14.37 3.61 15.90
CA ILE A 25 -15.79 3.93 16.03
C ILE A 25 -16.52 3.33 14.82
N ARG A 26 -17.74 2.81 15.00
CA ARG A 26 -18.54 2.16 13.92
C ARG A 26 -18.50 2.92 12.59
N ARG A 27 -18.68 4.25 12.64
CA ARG A 27 -18.60 5.13 11.46
C ARG A 27 -17.25 5.06 10.76
N ASN A 28 -16.16 5.17 11.52
CA ASN A 28 -14.80 5.15 10.96
C ASN A 28 -14.48 3.77 10.38
N ILE A 29 -14.84 2.69 11.07
CA ILE A 29 -14.69 1.32 10.58
C ILE A 29 -15.43 1.14 9.26
N PHE A 30 -16.70 1.57 9.20
CA PHE A 30 -17.50 1.47 7.98
C PHE A 30 -16.85 2.23 6.82
N LEU A 31 -16.40 3.46 7.05
CA LEU A 31 -15.72 4.26 6.03
C LEU A 31 -14.40 3.61 5.59
N THR A 32 -13.61 3.05 6.51
CA THR A 32 -12.38 2.34 6.19
C THR A 32 -12.64 1.09 5.34
N ILE A 33 -13.67 0.31 5.68
CA ILE A 33 -14.06 -0.88 4.90
C ILE A 33 -14.52 -0.48 3.51
N ALA A 34 -15.44 0.48 3.42
CA ALA A 34 -15.95 0.96 2.13
C ALA A 34 -14.82 1.52 1.26
N GLY A 35 -13.94 2.34 1.84
CA GLY A 35 -12.77 2.88 1.14
C GLY A 35 -11.82 1.80 0.64
N SER A 36 -11.55 0.75 1.44
CA SER A 36 -10.69 -0.36 1.04
C SER A 36 -11.30 -1.17 -0.10
N ILE A 37 -12.61 -1.42 -0.06
CA ILE A 37 -13.33 -2.13 -1.13
C ILE A 37 -13.28 -1.31 -2.42
N ILE A 38 -13.59 -0.01 -2.36
CA ILE A 38 -13.54 0.88 -3.53
C ILE A 38 -12.13 0.91 -4.12
N PHE A 39 -11.11 1.06 -3.27
CA PHE A 39 -9.71 1.07 -3.69
C PHE A 39 -9.31 -0.22 -4.42
N GLN A 40 -9.64 -1.38 -3.86
CA GLN A 40 -9.37 -2.68 -4.48
C GLN A 40 -10.15 -2.85 -5.80
N PHE A 41 -11.40 -2.41 -5.83
CA PHE A 41 -12.24 -2.46 -7.02
C PHE A 41 -11.71 -1.58 -8.16
N LEU A 42 -11.23 -0.38 -7.84
CA LEU A 42 -10.61 0.52 -8.83
C LEU A 42 -9.34 -0.10 -9.44
N ILE A 43 -8.48 -0.69 -8.60
CA ILE A 43 -7.28 -1.40 -9.09
C ILE A 43 -7.71 -2.53 -10.03
N LEU A 44 -8.68 -3.34 -9.63
CA LEU A 44 -9.21 -4.43 -10.46
C LEU A 44 -9.72 -3.95 -11.81
N ILE A 45 -10.49 -2.85 -11.86
CA ILE A 45 -10.98 -2.28 -13.12
C ILE A 45 -9.81 -1.84 -14.00
N VAL A 46 -8.84 -1.12 -13.44
CA VAL A 46 -7.67 -0.65 -14.18
C VAL A 46 -6.88 -1.83 -14.75
N ARG A 47 -6.67 -2.91 -13.97
CA ARG A 47 -5.98 -4.11 -14.46
C ARG A 47 -6.75 -4.81 -15.56
N ASN A 48 -8.06 -5.01 -15.38
CA ASN A 48 -8.90 -5.64 -16.40
C ASN A 48 -8.96 -4.83 -17.70
N GLY A 49 -8.82 -3.50 -17.63
CA GLY A 49 -8.72 -2.63 -18.79
C GLY A 49 -7.46 -2.84 -19.65
N GLN A 50 -6.41 -3.47 -19.10
CA GLN A 50 -5.16 -3.74 -19.82
C GLN A 50 -5.12 -5.12 -20.48
N LEU A 51 -6.16 -5.95 -20.28
CA LEU A 51 -6.26 -7.24 -20.94
C LEU A 51 -6.53 -7.05 -22.44
N PRO A 52 -5.90 -7.85 -23.31
CA PRO A 52 -6.19 -7.82 -24.75
C PRO A 52 -7.66 -8.18 -24.98
N ARG A 53 -8.38 -7.37 -25.77
CA ARG A 53 -9.77 -7.64 -26.15
C ARG A 53 -9.81 -8.19 -27.58
N PRO A 54 -10.59 -9.26 -27.85
CA PRO A 54 -10.84 -9.68 -29.22
C PRO A 54 -11.52 -8.54 -29.98
N TYR A 55 -11.06 -8.30 -31.21
CA TYR A 55 -11.81 -7.43 -32.12
C TYR A 55 -13.08 -8.18 -32.54
N GLU A 56 -14.19 -7.45 -32.61
CA GLU A 56 -15.43 -7.94 -33.21
C GLU A 56 -15.24 -8.00 -34.73
N GLU A 57 -15.65 -9.09 -35.37
CA GLU A 57 -15.38 -9.55 -36.77
C GLU A 57 -15.78 -8.60 -37.93
N MET A 58 -15.55 -7.29 -37.85
CA MET A 58 -15.89 -6.33 -38.92
C MET A 58 -14.71 -5.82 -39.75
N ALA A 59 -13.55 -6.48 -39.69
CA ALA A 59 -12.39 -6.10 -40.50
C ALA A 59 -11.95 -7.25 -41.42
N GLU A 60 -11.99 -6.98 -42.73
CA GLU A 60 -11.47 -7.82 -43.83
C GLU A 60 -9.97 -8.15 -43.70
N TYR A 61 -9.27 -7.52 -42.75
CA TYR A 61 -7.89 -7.81 -42.35
C TYR A 61 -7.81 -8.04 -40.83
N SER A 62 -7.33 -9.22 -40.44
CA SER A 62 -6.99 -9.54 -39.05
C SER A 62 -5.57 -9.05 -38.75
N TYR A 63 -5.45 -8.03 -37.89
CA TYR A 63 -4.16 -7.51 -37.44
C TYR A 63 -3.74 -8.19 -36.12
N PRO A 64 -2.46 -8.53 -35.93
CA PRO A 64 -1.97 -9.07 -34.67
C PRO A 64 -2.15 -8.06 -33.53
N ILE A 65 -2.70 -8.51 -32.40
CA ILE A 65 -2.87 -7.67 -31.19
C ILE A 65 -1.61 -7.78 -30.34
N TYR A 66 -0.93 -6.64 -30.14
CA TYR A 66 0.24 -6.56 -29.27
C TYR A 66 -0.19 -6.25 -27.83
N SER A 67 0.14 -7.12 -26.88
CA SER A 67 -0.06 -6.85 -25.45
C SER A 67 0.98 -7.57 -24.62
N GLY A 68 1.43 -6.94 -23.53
CA GLY A 68 2.42 -7.53 -22.61
C GLY A 68 1.97 -8.86 -22.00
N TYR A 69 0.67 -9.13 -21.97
CA TYR A 69 0.08 -10.36 -21.44
C TYR A 69 -0.03 -11.52 -22.44
N CYS A 70 0.25 -11.31 -23.73
CA CYS A 70 0.14 -12.37 -24.72
C CYS A 70 1.37 -13.29 -24.68
N LEU A 71 1.17 -14.61 -24.83
CA LEU A 71 2.25 -15.61 -24.87
C LEU A 71 2.78 -15.90 -26.29
N GLY A 72 2.06 -15.47 -27.34
CA GLY A 72 2.39 -15.75 -28.73
C GLY A 72 3.50 -14.83 -29.26
N GLY A 73 4.76 -15.25 -29.15
CA GLY A 73 5.84 -14.62 -29.91
C GLY A 73 5.98 -15.32 -31.26
N ASN A 74 5.84 -14.59 -32.37
CA ASN A 74 6.23 -15.14 -33.67
C ASN A 74 7.76 -15.21 -33.70
N GLU A 75 8.33 -16.42 -33.65
CA GLU A 75 9.79 -16.64 -33.70
C GLU A 75 10.45 -16.05 -34.96
N GLN A 76 9.65 -15.74 -35.98
CA GLN A 76 10.08 -15.22 -37.29
C GLN A 76 10.14 -13.69 -37.37
N ALA A 77 9.70 -12.96 -36.33
CA ALA A 77 9.78 -11.50 -36.31
C ALA A 77 11.11 -11.02 -35.70
N TYR A 78 11.77 -10.07 -36.36
CA TYR A 78 13.04 -9.46 -35.92
C TYR A 78 12.94 -8.78 -34.52
N SER A 79 11.72 -8.54 -34.04
CA SER A 79 11.40 -8.18 -32.65
C SER A 79 10.58 -9.28 -32.00
N ARG A 80 11.03 -9.78 -30.83
CA ARG A 80 10.17 -10.55 -29.92
C ARG A 80 9.03 -9.66 -29.44
N SER A 81 7.89 -9.74 -30.12
CA SER A 81 6.68 -9.03 -29.74
C SER A 81 5.67 -10.01 -29.16
N ASN A 82 5.15 -9.72 -27.97
CA ASN A 82 4.07 -10.49 -27.35
C ASN A 82 2.78 -10.23 -28.15
N VAL A 83 2.40 -11.16 -29.01
CA VAL A 83 1.23 -11.10 -29.90
C VAL A 83 0.19 -12.11 -29.43
N CYS A 84 -1.07 -11.69 -29.39
CA CYS A 84 -2.19 -12.61 -29.27
C CYS A 84 -2.59 -13.01 -30.70
N ASP A 85 -2.29 -14.25 -31.10
CA ASP A 85 -2.60 -14.73 -32.44
C ASP A 85 -4.09 -15.09 -32.53
N VAL A 86 -4.84 -14.30 -33.29
CA VAL A 86 -6.28 -14.53 -33.54
C VAL A 86 -6.48 -15.54 -34.68
N LEU A 87 -5.47 -15.75 -35.55
CA LEU A 87 -5.58 -16.58 -36.75
C LEU A 87 -5.52 -18.08 -36.44
N GLN A 88 -4.78 -18.49 -35.41
CA GLN A 88 -4.69 -19.88 -34.97
C GLN A 88 -5.71 -20.27 -33.88
N ASN A 89 -6.60 -19.34 -33.49
CA ASN A 89 -7.57 -19.52 -32.40
C ASN A 89 -6.95 -19.83 -31.01
N ASP A 90 -5.64 -19.65 -30.87
CA ASP A 90 -4.88 -19.95 -29.65
C ASP A 90 -4.71 -18.68 -28.79
N TRP A 91 -5.82 -18.28 -28.16
CA TRP A 91 -5.88 -17.17 -27.20
C TRP A 91 -5.19 -17.51 -25.87
N HIS A 92 -3.85 -17.49 -25.87
CA HIS A 92 -3.05 -17.76 -24.68
C HIS A 92 -2.65 -16.48 -23.94
N ILE A 93 -3.45 -16.12 -22.94
CA ILE A 93 -3.17 -15.03 -21.99
C ILE A 93 -2.29 -15.55 -20.85
N ASN A 94 -1.22 -14.81 -20.55
CA ASN A 94 -0.38 -15.04 -19.39
C ASN A 94 -1.07 -14.55 -18.10
N TRP A 95 -1.92 -15.41 -17.54
CA TRP A 95 -2.60 -15.14 -16.27
C TRP A 95 -1.62 -14.97 -15.10
N GLN A 96 -0.48 -15.65 -15.14
CA GLN A 96 0.55 -15.52 -14.11
C GLN A 96 1.11 -14.09 -14.05
N LEU A 97 1.38 -13.48 -15.21
CA LEU A 97 1.83 -12.09 -15.31
C LEU A 97 0.73 -11.11 -14.88
N PHE A 98 -0.52 -11.36 -15.25
CA PHE A 98 -1.66 -10.54 -14.80
C PHE A 98 -1.81 -10.52 -13.27
N HIS A 99 -1.71 -11.69 -12.64
CA HIS A 99 -1.77 -11.81 -11.19
C HIS A 99 -0.54 -11.18 -10.51
N LEU A 100 0.65 -11.30 -11.11
CA LEU A 100 1.87 -10.69 -10.60
C LEU A 100 1.75 -9.16 -10.61
N ASP A 101 1.33 -8.59 -11.73
CA ASP A 101 1.13 -7.16 -11.87
C ASP A 101 0.10 -6.63 -10.87
N SER A 102 -1.02 -7.35 -10.72
CA SER A 102 -2.07 -7.01 -9.75
C SER A 102 -1.54 -7.00 -8.32
N PHE A 103 -0.73 -8.00 -7.96
CA PHE A 103 -0.06 -8.08 -6.66
C PHE A 103 0.88 -6.88 -6.46
N VAL A 104 1.74 -6.57 -7.44
CA VAL A 104 2.71 -5.47 -7.36
C VAL A 104 2.01 -4.11 -7.26
N THR A 105 0.95 -3.86 -8.04
CA THR A 105 0.15 -2.62 -7.93
C THR A 105 -0.40 -2.43 -6.54
N LEU A 106 -1.06 -3.47 -6.03
CA LEU A 106 -1.68 -3.42 -4.73
C LEU A 106 -0.64 -3.28 -3.62
N ALA A 107 0.50 -3.96 -3.74
CA ALA A 107 1.61 -3.87 -2.79
C ALA A 107 2.17 -2.44 -2.73
N ILE A 108 2.55 -1.86 -3.87
CA ILE A 108 3.09 -0.49 -3.95
C ILE A 108 2.07 0.51 -3.41
N ALA A 109 0.83 0.45 -3.87
CA ALA A 109 -0.19 1.39 -3.43
C ALA A 109 -0.51 1.24 -1.92
N SER A 110 -0.56 0.01 -1.39
CA SER A 110 -0.71 -0.25 0.05
C SER A 110 0.47 0.32 0.86
N TYR A 111 1.69 0.21 0.34
CA TYR A 111 2.90 0.73 0.97
C TYR A 111 2.90 2.26 1.04
N PHE A 112 2.54 2.94 -0.06
CA PHE A 112 2.38 4.39 -0.09
C PHE A 112 1.32 4.87 0.92
N ILE A 113 0.15 4.23 0.93
CA ILE A 113 -0.93 4.57 1.87
C ILE A 113 -0.45 4.38 3.32
N LEU A 114 0.18 3.25 3.62
CA LEU A 114 0.68 2.95 4.96
C LEU A 114 1.64 4.02 5.46
N LEU A 115 2.68 4.32 4.66
CA LEU A 115 3.72 5.24 5.08
C LEU A 115 3.26 6.69 5.10
N VAL A 116 2.60 7.16 4.03
CA VAL A 116 2.21 8.58 3.91
C VAL A 116 1.06 8.90 4.86
N ALA A 117 -0.01 8.10 4.86
CA ALA A 117 -1.14 8.35 5.75
C ALA A 117 -0.77 8.06 7.21
N GLY A 118 0.01 7.00 7.48
CA GLY A 118 0.45 6.67 8.84
C GLY A 118 1.33 7.76 9.46
N THR A 119 2.33 8.25 8.73
CA THR A 119 3.18 9.37 9.19
C THR A 119 2.37 10.65 9.36
N TYR A 120 1.50 10.99 8.41
CA TYR A 120 0.61 12.14 8.52
C TYR A 120 -0.23 12.08 9.81
N LEU A 121 -0.89 10.94 10.08
CA LEU A 121 -1.75 10.78 11.25
C LEU A 121 -0.97 10.89 12.56
N LEU A 122 0.24 10.32 12.63
CA LEU A 122 1.10 10.42 13.82
C LEU A 122 1.53 11.86 14.10
N ILE A 123 1.99 12.58 13.07
CA ILE A 123 2.42 13.97 13.23
C ILE A 123 1.23 14.88 13.55
N ALA A 124 0.09 14.67 12.89
CA ALA A 124 -1.14 15.41 13.14
C ALA A 124 -1.68 15.18 14.55
N ASP A 125 -1.64 13.95 15.04
CA ASP A 125 -2.04 13.61 16.41
C ASP A 125 -1.16 14.35 17.42
N LEU A 126 0.16 14.26 17.27
CA LEU A 126 1.09 14.87 18.20
C LEU A 126 1.03 16.40 18.16
N ALA A 127 0.93 16.99 16.97
CA ALA A 127 0.75 18.44 16.82
C ALA A 127 -0.56 18.93 17.45
N LYS A 128 -1.63 18.13 17.40
CA LYS A 128 -2.91 18.44 18.04
C LYS A 128 -2.82 18.35 19.56
N GLU A 129 -2.11 17.36 20.11
CA GLU A 129 -1.88 17.23 21.56
C GLU A 129 -0.99 18.34 22.12
N GLU A 130 0.04 18.74 21.38
CA GLU A 130 0.91 19.87 21.73
C GLU A 130 0.10 21.18 21.80
N ARG A 131 -0.74 21.46 20.79
CA ARG A 131 -1.61 22.64 20.75
C ARG A 131 -2.67 22.68 21.86
N ARG A 132 -3.06 21.53 22.39
CA ARG A 132 -4.04 21.42 23.49
C ARG A 132 -3.39 21.48 24.87
N HIS A 133 -2.06 21.67 24.94
CA HIS A 133 -1.26 21.58 26.17
C HIS A 133 -1.44 20.24 26.91
N THR A 134 -1.95 19.21 26.24
CA THR A 134 -2.12 17.88 26.84
C THR A 134 -0.83 17.08 26.87
N LEU A 135 0.15 17.49 26.05
CA LEU A 135 1.49 16.89 26.03
C LEU A 135 2.21 17.04 27.38
N ASP A 136 2.01 18.16 28.09
CA ASP A 136 2.65 18.39 29.39
C ASP A 136 2.06 17.49 30.47
N PHE A 137 0.74 17.23 30.44
CA PHE A 137 0.13 16.24 31.33
C PHE A 137 0.62 14.81 31.06
N LEU A 138 0.88 14.47 29.78
CA LEU A 138 1.48 13.19 29.39
C LEU A 138 2.94 13.03 29.87
N ARG A 139 3.67 14.12 30.05
CA ARG A 139 5.02 14.11 30.63
C ARG A 139 5.01 13.91 32.15
N LEU A 140 3.92 14.30 32.82
CA LEU A 140 3.75 14.16 34.27
C LEU A 140 3.18 12.80 34.67
N THR A 141 2.66 12.01 33.73
CA THR A 141 2.19 10.65 34.02
C THR A 141 3.33 9.71 34.40
N PRO A 142 3.16 8.83 35.42
CA PRO A 142 4.19 7.91 35.90
C PRO A 142 4.48 6.74 34.94
N GLN A 143 4.04 6.82 33.67
CA GLN A 143 4.27 5.78 32.69
C GLN A 143 5.56 5.98 31.92
N SER A 144 6.19 4.88 31.51
CA SER A 144 7.40 4.93 30.71
C SER A 144 7.16 5.62 29.37
N ALA A 145 8.11 6.44 28.90
CA ALA A 145 8.04 7.08 27.59
C ALA A 145 7.90 6.05 26.45
N TRP A 146 8.55 4.88 26.60
CA TRP A 146 8.48 3.78 25.63
C TRP A 146 7.09 3.16 25.51
N SER A 147 6.36 2.96 26.61
CA SER A 147 4.98 2.43 26.57
C SER A 147 4.01 3.44 25.93
N ILE A 148 4.22 4.73 26.19
CA ILE A 148 3.43 5.81 25.57
C ILE A 148 3.70 5.87 24.06
N MET A 149 4.98 5.86 23.67
CA MET A 149 5.39 5.98 22.28
C MET A 149 4.91 4.78 21.45
N THR A 150 5.13 3.55 21.92
CA THR A 150 4.67 2.33 21.24
C THR A 150 3.14 2.26 21.16
N GLY A 151 2.45 2.72 22.21
CA GLY A 151 0.99 2.80 22.21
C GLY A 151 0.45 3.78 21.15
N LYS A 152 1.13 4.91 20.94
CA LYS A 152 0.78 5.84 19.85
C LYS A 152 1.16 5.29 18.47
N LEU A 153 2.35 4.70 18.35
CA LEU A 153 2.85 4.13 17.10
C LEU A 153 1.87 3.10 16.52
N LEU A 154 1.32 2.23 17.38
CA LEU A 154 0.39 1.18 16.99
C LEU A 154 -1.09 1.64 16.99
N GLY A 155 -1.46 2.56 17.88
CA GLY A 155 -2.86 2.97 18.07
C GLY A 155 -3.32 4.08 17.13
N VAL A 156 -2.47 5.06 16.85
CA VAL A 156 -2.83 6.25 16.05
C VAL A 156 -3.16 5.89 14.60
N PRO A 157 -2.32 5.14 13.86
CA PRO A 157 -2.63 4.69 12.50
C PRO A 157 -3.48 3.40 12.47
N SER A 158 -4.21 3.06 13.53
CA SER A 158 -5.03 1.83 13.60
C SER A 158 -6.01 1.64 12.43
N LEU A 159 -6.65 2.71 11.97
CA LEU A 159 -7.54 2.65 10.80
C LEU A 159 -6.78 2.41 9.48
N VAL A 160 -5.54 2.88 9.38
CA VAL A 160 -4.67 2.61 8.22
C VAL A 160 -4.26 1.13 8.25
N TYR A 161 -3.87 0.59 9.41
CA TYR A 161 -3.59 -0.84 9.52
C TYR A 161 -4.81 -1.70 9.16
N LEU A 162 -6.01 -1.30 9.59
CA LEU A 162 -7.24 -1.98 9.19
C LEU A 162 -7.46 -1.92 7.67
N PHE A 163 -7.26 -0.75 7.05
CA PHE A 163 -7.36 -0.59 5.61
C PHE A 163 -6.45 -1.56 4.86
N ILE A 164 -5.18 -1.65 5.28
CA ILE A 164 -4.17 -2.53 4.67
C ILE A 164 -4.49 -3.99 4.95
N ALA A 165 -4.92 -4.33 6.16
CA ALA A 165 -5.33 -5.69 6.52
C ALA A 165 -6.47 -6.21 5.62
N LEU A 166 -7.41 -5.34 5.22
CA LEU A 166 -8.48 -5.67 4.29
C LEU A 166 -8.00 -5.91 2.84
N THR A 167 -6.79 -5.45 2.48
CA THR A 167 -6.19 -5.74 1.17
C THR A 167 -5.43 -7.06 1.12
N ILE A 168 -5.09 -7.64 2.28
CA ILE A 168 -4.33 -8.90 2.39
C ILE A 168 -5.00 -10.07 1.65
N PRO A 169 -6.33 -10.30 1.75
CA PRO A 169 -6.97 -11.40 1.02
C PRO A 169 -6.76 -11.31 -0.49
N TYR A 170 -6.86 -10.10 -1.05
CA TYR A 170 -6.66 -9.88 -2.48
C TYR A 170 -5.17 -9.96 -2.88
N GLN A 171 -4.25 -9.52 -2.01
CA GLN A 171 -2.80 -9.74 -2.18
C GLN A 171 -2.47 -11.25 -2.20
N LEU A 172 -3.03 -12.04 -1.29
CA LEU A 172 -2.80 -13.49 -1.24
C LEU A 172 -3.35 -14.21 -2.47
N PHE A 173 -4.57 -13.87 -2.89
CA PHE A 173 -5.16 -14.44 -4.11
C PHE A 173 -4.29 -14.16 -5.34
N SER A 174 -3.81 -12.92 -5.48
CA SER A 174 -2.92 -12.53 -6.57
C SER A 174 -1.55 -13.21 -6.47
N ALA A 175 -1.00 -13.39 -5.26
CA ALA A 175 0.27 -14.08 -5.06
C ALA A 175 0.21 -15.57 -5.45
N ILE A 176 -0.91 -16.24 -5.16
CA ILE A 176 -1.15 -17.64 -5.56
C ILE A 176 -1.23 -17.74 -7.09
N GLY A 177 -1.99 -16.84 -7.73
CA GLY A 177 -2.11 -16.81 -9.20
C GLY A 177 -0.80 -16.50 -9.93
N ALA A 178 0.11 -15.76 -9.27
CA ALA A 178 1.44 -15.43 -9.78
C ALA A 178 2.52 -16.47 -9.43
N SER A 179 2.17 -17.54 -8.70
CA SER A 179 3.08 -18.57 -8.17
C SER A 179 4.29 -18.01 -7.41
N ILE A 180 4.07 -16.95 -6.62
CA ILE A 180 5.12 -16.30 -5.81
C ILE A 180 5.58 -17.24 -4.69
N ASN A 181 6.90 -17.36 -4.52
CA ASN A 181 7.50 -18.13 -3.43
C ASN A 181 7.07 -17.55 -2.06
N PRO A 182 6.52 -18.37 -1.13
CA PRO A 182 6.12 -17.92 0.20
C PRO A 182 7.21 -17.19 1.00
N LEU A 183 8.48 -17.55 0.79
CA LEU A 183 9.61 -16.87 1.43
C LEU A 183 9.73 -15.41 0.98
N MET A 184 9.46 -15.13 -0.29
CA MET A 184 9.48 -13.77 -0.84
C MET A 184 8.32 -12.93 -0.27
N LEU A 185 7.16 -13.54 -0.08
CA LEU A 185 6.01 -12.89 0.55
C LEU A 185 6.29 -12.53 2.02
N MET A 186 6.92 -13.43 2.78
CA MET A 186 7.35 -13.15 4.15
C MET A 186 8.41 -12.04 4.20
N GLY A 187 9.40 -12.08 3.29
CA GLY A 187 10.42 -11.05 3.16
C GLY A 187 9.83 -9.67 2.87
N TYR A 188 8.86 -9.60 1.95
CA TYR A 188 8.10 -8.38 1.67
C TYR A 188 7.38 -7.86 2.93
N GLY A 189 6.65 -8.72 3.65
CA GLY A 189 5.95 -8.33 4.88
C GLY A 189 6.89 -7.77 5.95
N LEU A 190 8.06 -8.40 6.14
CA LEU A 190 9.08 -7.92 7.08
C LEU A 190 9.66 -6.56 6.67
N LEU A 191 9.93 -6.36 5.38
CA LEU A 191 10.42 -5.07 4.86
C LEU A 191 9.40 -3.95 5.06
N VAL A 192 8.11 -4.21 4.80
CA VAL A 192 7.03 -3.24 5.04
C VAL A 192 6.92 -2.90 6.52
N ALA A 193 7.03 -3.87 7.41
CA ALA A 193 7.00 -3.63 8.86
C ALA A 193 8.22 -2.81 9.34
N ALA A 194 9.42 -3.15 8.87
CA ALA A 194 10.66 -2.46 9.24
C ALA A 194 10.68 -1.00 8.76
N SER A 195 10.27 -0.77 7.52
CA SER A 195 10.16 0.58 6.95
C SER A 195 9.08 1.41 7.65
N ALA A 196 7.90 0.84 7.94
CA ALA A 196 6.87 1.52 8.72
C ALA A 196 7.39 1.93 10.11
N MET A 197 8.10 1.02 10.80
CA MET A 197 8.72 1.33 12.10
C MET A 197 9.71 2.49 12.00
N PHE A 198 10.57 2.48 10.97
CA PHE A 198 11.55 3.54 10.73
C PHE A 198 10.88 4.90 10.46
N PHE A 199 10.00 4.98 9.45
CA PHE A 199 9.36 6.23 9.06
C PHE A 199 8.44 6.79 10.13
N PHE A 200 7.71 5.93 10.86
CA PHE A 200 6.82 6.38 11.92
C PHE A 200 7.60 6.93 13.11
N THR A 201 8.70 6.27 13.49
CA THR A 201 9.59 6.75 14.56
C THR A 201 10.24 8.08 14.17
N ALA A 202 10.74 8.19 12.94
CA ALA A 202 11.31 9.44 12.42
C ALA A 202 10.27 10.57 12.36
N GLY A 203 9.05 10.27 11.90
CA GLY A 203 7.94 11.24 11.86
C GLY A 203 7.56 11.76 13.24
N MET A 204 7.48 10.87 14.25
CA MET A 204 7.22 11.27 15.64
C MET A 204 8.33 12.15 16.20
N PHE A 205 9.59 11.83 15.91
CA PHE A 205 10.74 12.64 16.32
C PHE A 205 10.69 14.05 15.71
N LEU A 206 10.42 14.15 14.40
CA LEU A 206 10.25 15.44 13.72
C LEU A 206 9.08 16.24 14.30
N ALA A 207 7.97 15.57 14.64
CA ALA A 207 6.80 16.23 15.21
C ALA A 207 7.09 16.91 16.56
N LEU A 208 7.99 16.32 17.37
CA LEU A 208 8.43 16.87 18.66
C LEU A 208 9.42 18.03 18.53
N ILE A 209 10.27 18.02 17.50
CA ILE A 209 11.29 19.06 17.28
C ILE A 209 10.69 20.31 16.67
N VAL A 210 9.84 20.16 15.66
CA VAL A 210 9.25 21.31 14.98
C VAL A 210 8.29 22.01 15.95
N PRO A 211 8.22 23.35 16.04
CA PRO A 211 7.30 24.05 16.95
C PRO A 211 5.82 23.98 16.52
N SER A 212 4.87 23.74 17.44
CA SER A 212 3.40 23.63 17.18
C SER A 212 2.77 24.80 16.44
N SER A 213 3.42 25.97 16.45
CA SER A 213 3.00 27.17 15.73
C SER A 213 2.94 26.97 14.22
N VAL A 214 3.71 26.01 13.69
CA VAL A 214 3.63 25.65 12.27
C VAL A 214 2.35 24.85 12.03
N GLY A 215 1.35 25.50 11.45
CA GLY A 215 0.06 24.91 11.04
C GLY A 215 0.21 23.62 10.23
N PHE A 216 1.23 23.62 9.36
CA PHE A 216 1.45 22.68 8.26
C PHE A 216 2.43 21.53 8.57
N LYS A 217 2.84 21.32 9.84
CA LYS A 217 3.78 20.23 10.20
C LYS A 217 3.42 18.85 9.62
N PRO A 218 2.16 18.37 9.72
CA PRO A 218 1.84 17.01 9.27
C PRO A 218 2.04 16.85 7.77
N TRP A 219 1.74 17.90 7.02
CA TRP A 219 1.93 17.94 5.58
C TRP A 219 3.40 17.99 5.17
N LEU A 220 4.26 18.72 5.91
CA LEU A 220 5.70 18.71 5.65
C LEU A 220 6.29 17.31 5.85
N GLY A 221 5.93 16.65 6.94
CA GLY A 221 6.41 15.31 7.24
C GLY A 221 5.94 14.28 6.23
N SER A 222 4.62 14.20 5.98
CA SER A 222 4.08 13.24 5.02
C SER A 222 4.47 13.55 3.58
N GLY A 223 4.59 14.83 3.22
CA GLY A 223 5.05 15.27 1.90
C GLY A 223 6.51 14.89 1.63
N THR A 224 7.38 14.96 2.64
CA THR A 224 8.77 14.49 2.54
C THR A 224 8.84 12.99 2.29
N VAL A 225 8.01 12.21 3.00
CA VAL A 225 7.92 10.75 2.79
C VAL A 225 7.38 10.44 1.40
N LEU A 226 6.31 11.12 0.97
CA LEU A 226 5.75 10.95 -0.36
C LEU A 226 6.76 11.27 -1.46
N PHE A 227 7.49 12.39 -1.33
CA PHE A 227 8.53 12.77 -2.29
C PHE A 227 9.65 11.74 -2.35
N PHE A 228 10.12 11.24 -1.21
CA PHE A 228 11.12 10.18 -1.16
C PHE A 228 10.64 8.89 -1.87
N LEU A 229 9.39 8.48 -1.59
CA LEU A 229 8.80 7.31 -2.23
C LEU A 229 8.68 7.51 -3.75
N TRP A 230 8.19 8.66 -4.20
CA TRP A 230 8.06 9.00 -5.61
C TRP A 230 9.41 8.99 -6.36
N VAL A 231 10.44 9.62 -5.79
CA VAL A 231 11.79 9.62 -6.38
C VAL A 231 12.36 8.20 -6.43
N SER A 232 12.22 7.41 -5.36
CA SER A 232 12.73 6.04 -5.33
C SER A 232 12.05 5.13 -6.36
N THR A 233 10.72 5.24 -6.54
CA THR A 233 10.01 4.52 -7.60
C THR A 233 10.42 4.98 -8.99
N ALA A 234 10.65 6.28 -9.20
CA ALA A 234 11.12 6.83 -10.47
C ALA A 234 12.54 6.37 -10.83
N MET A 235 13.44 6.31 -9.86
CA MET A 235 14.80 5.80 -10.08
C MET A 235 14.78 4.31 -10.44
N ILE A 236 13.90 3.51 -9.82
CA ILE A 236 13.74 2.11 -10.18
C ILE A 236 13.26 2.01 -11.64
N HIS A 237 12.19 2.71 -12.02
CA HIS A 237 11.67 2.66 -13.39
C HIS A 237 12.73 3.00 -14.45
N ASN A 238 13.53 4.04 -14.25
CA ASN A 238 14.53 4.46 -15.25
C ASN A 238 15.72 3.49 -15.40
N ASN A 239 16.04 2.72 -14.36
CA ASN A 239 17.16 1.76 -14.41
C ASN A 239 16.78 0.44 -15.07
N TYR A 240 15.49 0.10 -15.09
CA TYR A 240 14.97 -1.08 -15.76
C TYR A 240 14.32 -0.66 -17.07
N GLY A 241 15.07 -0.70 -18.18
CA GLY A 241 14.54 -0.40 -19.53
C GLY A 241 13.35 -1.29 -19.93
N ASP A 242 12.77 -1.01 -21.10
CA ASP A 242 11.56 -1.61 -21.71
C ASP A 242 11.52 -3.17 -21.81
N LEU A 243 12.56 -3.87 -21.32
CA LEU A 243 12.76 -5.31 -21.37
C LEU A 243 12.60 -6.02 -20.02
N SER A 244 12.22 -5.30 -18.95
CA SER A 244 12.03 -5.90 -17.63
C SER A 244 10.58 -6.29 -17.36
N PRO A 245 10.31 -7.30 -16.51
CA PRO A 245 8.97 -7.63 -16.01
C PRO A 245 8.44 -6.57 -15.03
N ILE A 246 9.11 -5.43 -14.90
CA ILE A 246 8.58 -4.31 -14.13
C ILE A 246 7.43 -3.74 -14.94
N PRO A 247 6.22 -3.67 -14.38
CA PRO A 247 5.09 -3.31 -15.20
C PRO A 247 5.20 -1.85 -15.64
N PRO A 248 5.00 -1.54 -16.94
CA PRO A 248 5.14 -0.17 -17.48
C PRO A 248 4.17 0.83 -16.82
N TRP A 249 3.15 0.33 -16.11
CA TRP A 249 2.23 1.18 -15.35
C TRP A 249 2.83 1.78 -14.08
N ILE A 250 3.98 1.31 -13.59
CA ILE A 250 4.69 1.97 -12.49
C ILE A 250 5.03 3.43 -12.87
N GLY A 251 5.22 3.69 -14.17
CA GLY A 251 5.32 5.04 -14.72
C GLY A 251 4.09 5.93 -14.51
N TYR A 252 2.88 5.37 -14.33
CA TYR A 252 1.67 6.18 -14.04
C TYR A 252 1.53 6.58 -12.57
N PHE A 253 2.34 5.99 -11.67
CA PHE A 253 2.44 6.40 -10.28
C PHE A 253 3.56 7.44 -10.06
N ILE A 254 4.28 7.80 -11.14
CA ILE A 254 5.30 8.85 -11.21
C ILE A 254 4.71 10.05 -11.96
#